data_AF-A0A931TSB6-F1
#
_entry.id   AF-A0A931TSB6-F1
#
_cell.length_a   1.000
_cell.length_b   1.000
_cell.length_c   1.000
_cell.angle_alpha   90.00
_cell.angle_beta   90.00
_cell.angle_gamma   90.00
#
_symmetry.space_group_name_H-M   'P 1'
#
loop_
_entity.id
_entity.type
_entity.pdbx_description
1 polymer ?
#
loop_
_entity_poly.entity_id
_entity_poly.type
_entity_poly.pdbx_seq_one_letter_code
_entity_poly.pdbx_strand_id
1 'polypeptide(L)'
;MIVLSITGLLKTLFILIGVFVFLRFIGQLLIAKRNLKENEILNREKKLFQKEKELKQKYEGKINISQSNINAQDVDYEDIS
;
A
#
# COMPACT_ATOMS: atom_id res chain seq x y z
N MET A 1 33.26 44.78 -13.18
CA MET A 1 33.65 43.43 -13.60
C MET A 1 33.45 42.41 -12.46
N ILE A 2 34.18 42.50 -11.34
CA ILE A 2 34.10 41.53 -10.22
C ILE A 2 32.71 41.42 -9.57
N VAL A 3 32.01 42.55 -9.38
CA VAL A 3 30.67 42.58 -8.78
C VAL A 3 29.67 41.77 -9.61
N LEU A 4 29.70 41.86 -10.95
CA LEU A 4 28.80 41.09 -11.81
C LEU A 4 29.03 39.57 -11.70
N SER A 5 30.28 39.12 -11.55
CA SER A 5 30.59 37.69 -11.36
C SER A 5 30.04 37.16 -10.04
N ILE A 6 30.19 37.92 -8.95
CA ILE A 6 29.68 37.52 -7.63
C ILE A 6 28.15 37.43 -7.63
N THR A 7 27.46 38.39 -8.24
CA THR A 7 25.99 38.34 -8.31
C THR A 7 25.49 37.18 -9.16
N GLY A 8 26.20 36.85 -10.24
CA GLY A 8 25.89 35.68 -11.08
C GLY A 8 26.02 34.37 -10.31
N LEU A 9 27.12 34.20 -9.58
CA LEU A 9 27.39 33.01 -8.76
C LEU A 9 26.38 32.84 -7.61
N LEU A 10 25.98 33.93 -6.95
CA LEU A 10 24.95 33.87 -5.91
C LEU A 10 23.59 33.43 -6.48
N LYS A 11 23.18 33.97 -7.63
CA LYS A 11 21.92 33.57 -8.28
C LYS A 11 21.91 32.09 -8.65
N THR A 12 22.98 31.58 -9.24
CA THR A 12 23.06 30.15 -9.59
C THR A 12 23.05 29.26 -8.36
N LEU A 13 23.71 29.67 -7.27
CA LEU A 13 23.68 28.96 -6.00
C LEU A 13 22.26 28.91 -5.40
N PHE A 14 21.54 30.03 -5.40
CA PHE A 14 20.14 30.07 -4.94
C PHE A 14 19.22 29.20 -5.80
N ILE A 15 19.42 29.18 -7.12
CA ILE A 15 18.65 28.32 -8.02
C ILE A 15 18.92 26.84 -7.70
N LEU A 16 20.19 26.45 -7.51
CA LEU A 16 20.54 25.08 -7.14
C LEU A 16 19.90 24.65 -5.82
N ILE A 17 19.99 25.50 -4.80
CA ILE A 17 19.37 25.25 -3.49
C ILE A 17 17.84 25.14 -3.64
N GLY A 18 17.22 26.06 -4.39
CA GLY A 18 15.79 26.04 -4.64
C GLY A 18 15.32 24.75 -5.31
N VAL A 19 16.01 24.32 -6.38
CA VAL A 19 15.72 23.07 -7.07
C VAL A 19 15.92 21.87 -6.15
N PHE A 20 17.00 21.84 -5.36
CA PHE A 20 17.27 20.74 -4.44
C PHE A 20 16.17 20.58 -3.37
N VAL A 21 15.75 21.70 -2.77
CA VAL A 21 14.66 21.70 -1.79
C VAL A 21 13.35 21.28 -2.43
N PHE A 22 13.06 21.76 -3.64
CA PHE A 22 11.86 21.40 -4.39
C PHE A 22 11.80 19.90 -4.71
N LEU A 23 12.89 19.32 -5.21
CA LEU A 23 12.97 17.88 -5.47
C LEU A 23 12.82 17.06 -4.19
N ARG A 24 13.42 17.50 -3.09
CA ARG A 24 13.28 16.84 -1.79
C ARG A 24 11.82 16.82 -1.32
N PHE A 25 11.11 17.92 -1.50
CA PHE A 25 9.70 18.02 -1.13
C PHE A 25 8.83 17.05 -1.94
N ILE A 26 9.02 16.99 -3.26
CA ILE A 26 8.31 16.05 -4.14
C ILE A 26 8.61 14.60 -3.77
N GLY A 27 9.88 14.27 -3.53
CA GLY A 27 10.28 12.91 -3.15
C GLY A 27 9.60 12.45 -1.87
N GLN A 28 9.53 13.31 -0.85
CA GLN A 28 8.84 13.00 0.40
C GLN A 28 7.33 12.81 0.20
N LEU A 29 6.70 13.65 -0.64
CA LEU A 29 5.27 13.55 -0.92
C LEU A 29 4.92 12.25 -1.65
N LEU A 30 5.76 11.81 -2.60
CA LEU A 30 5.58 10.54 -3.30
C LEU A 30 5.70 9.34 -2.35
N ILE A 31 6.69 9.36 -1.45
CA ILE A 31 6.86 8.31 -0.44
C ILE A 31 5.66 8.28 0.51
N ALA A 32 5.20 9.45 0.97
CA ALA A 32 4.02 9.55 1.84
C ALA A 32 2.77 9.00 1.16
N LYS A 33 2.54 9.34 -0.12
CA LYS A 33 1.43 8.82 -0.92
C LYS A 33 1.49 7.30 -1.06
N ARG A 34 2.67 6.73 -1.28
CA ARG A 34 2.87 5.28 -1.36
C ARG A 34 2.56 4.61 -0.02
N ASN A 35 3.09 5.16 1.07
CA ASN A 35 2.89 4.61 2.42
C ASN A 35 1.40 4.64 2.83
N LEU A 36 0.64 5.69 2.45
CA LEU A 36 -0.80 5.72 2.71
C LEU A 36 -1.53 4.57 2.00
N LYS A 37 -1.25 4.36 0.70
CA LYS A 37 -1.86 3.28 -0.08
C LYS A 37 -1.48 1.91 0.48
N GLU A 38 -0.23 1.72 0.86
CA GLU A 38 0.26 0.46 1.42
C GLU A 38 -0.40 0.14 2.77
N ASN A 39 -0.54 1.14 3.65
CA ASN A 39 -1.26 0.97 4.91
C ASN A 39 -2.74 0.61 4.71
N GLU A 40 -3.41 1.17 3.70
CA GLU A 40 -4.79 0.79 3.39
C GLU A 40 -4.93 -0.66 2.93
N ILE A 41 -3.99 -1.14 2.11
CA ILE A 41 -3.98 -2.53 1.62
C ILE A 41 -3.73 -3.49 2.78
N LEU A 42 -2.69 -3.23 3.58
CA LEU A 42 -2.36 -4.03 4.76
C LEU A 42 -3.51 -4.07 5.77
N ASN A 43 -4.22 -2.96 5.97
CA ASN A 43 -5.39 -2.92 6.85
C ASN A 43 -6.57 -3.72 6.32
N ARG A 44 -6.78 -3.77 4.99
CA ARG A 44 -7.81 -4.63 4.38
C ARG A 44 -7.47 -6.09 4.56
N GLU A 45 -6.24 -6.49 4.26
CA GLU A 45 -5.79 -7.88 4.42
C GLU A 45 -5.88 -8.35 5.88
N LYS A 46 -5.45 -7.53 6.84
CA LYS A 46 -5.59 -7.85 8.27
C LYS A 46 -7.05 -8.06 8.68
N LYS A 47 -7.98 -7.22 8.19
CA LYS A 47 -9.41 -7.36 8.47
C LYS A 47 -9.99 -8.64 7.88
N LEU A 48 -9.61 -9.00 6.65
CA LEU A 48 -10.04 -10.24 6.02
C LEU A 48 -9.53 -11.46 6.77
N PHE A 49 -8.24 -11.47 7.11
CA PHE A 49 -7.63 -12.55 7.90
C PHE A 49 -8.28 -12.71 9.28
N GLN A 50 -8.57 -11.62 9.98
CA GLN A 50 -9.28 -11.67 11.27
C GLN A 50 -10.69 -12.23 11.11
N LYS A 51 -11.45 -11.79 10.10
CA LYS A 51 -12.79 -12.34 9.82
C LYS A 51 -12.73 -13.83 9.51
N GLU A 52 -11.80 -14.29 8.69
CA GLU A 52 -11.63 -15.71 8.40
C GLU A 52 -11.27 -16.51 9.65
N LYS A 53 -10.38 -15.98 10.49
CA LYS A 53 -10.01 -16.61 11.76
C LYS A 53 -11.21 -16.72 12.70
N GLU A 54 -12.01 -15.66 12.83
CA GLU A 54 -13.24 -15.66 13.63
C GLU A 54 -14.27 -16.65 13.10
N LEU A 55 -14.47 -16.71 11.78
CA LEU A 55 -15.37 -17.68 11.16
C LEU A 55 -14.88 -19.11 11.40
N LYS A 56 -13.59 -19.38 11.17
CA LYS A 56 -13.00 -20.70 11.43
C LYS A 56 -13.16 -21.11 12.89
N GLN A 57 -12.87 -20.24 13.85
CA GLN A 57 -13.07 -20.52 15.28
C GLN A 57 -14.55 -20.75 15.64
N LYS A 58 -15.47 -19.97 15.05
CA LYS A 58 -16.91 -20.11 15.27
C LYS A 58 -17.46 -21.43 14.73
N TYR A 59 -16.89 -21.95 13.64
CA TYR A 59 -17.34 -23.17 12.99
C TYR A 59 -16.52 -24.41 13.38
N GLU A 60 -15.28 -24.29 13.87
CA GLU A 60 -14.38 -25.39 14.25
C GLU A 60 -15.01 -26.40 15.22
N GLY A 61 -15.90 -25.95 16.11
CA GLY A 61 -16.63 -26.82 17.04
C GLY A 61 -18.02 -27.26 16.57
N LYS A 62 -18.50 -26.80 15.40
CA LYS A 62 -19.85 -27.07 14.90
C LYS A 62 -19.89 -27.97 13.65
N ILE A 63 -18.77 -28.14 12.95
CA ILE A 63 -18.66 -29.09 11.84
C ILE A 63 -18.38 -30.48 12.40
N ASN A 64 -19.43 -31.18 12.84
CA ASN A 64 -19.41 -32.63 12.81
C ASN A 64 -19.37 -33.04 11.34
N ILE A 65 -18.19 -33.41 10.85
CA ILE A 65 -18.06 -34.08 9.54
C ILE A 65 -18.73 -35.44 9.71
N SER A 66 -20.04 -35.51 9.43
CA SER A 66 -20.70 -36.79 9.26
C SER A 66 -20.07 -37.43 8.03
N GLN A 67 -19.22 -38.44 8.22
CA GLN A 67 -18.79 -39.34 7.17
C GLN A 67 -20.03 -40.06 6.64
N SER A 68 -20.69 -39.45 5.66
CA SER A 68 -21.78 -40.02 4.90
C SER A 68 -21.43 -39.78 3.44
N ASN A 69 -21.11 -40.86 2.74
CA ASN A 69 -20.84 -40.91 1.30
C ASN A 69 -21.92 -40.14 0.53
N ILE A 70 -21.70 -38.86 0.24
CA ILE A 70 -22.53 -38.11 -0.68
C ILE A 70 -21.60 -37.24 -1.52
N ASN A 71 -21.59 -37.59 -2.80
CA ASN A 71 -20.93 -36.98 -3.95
C ASN A 71 -20.49 -35.53 -3.71
N ALA A 72 -19.20 -35.29 -3.94
CA ALA A 72 -18.62 -33.96 -4.08
C ALA A 72 -19.43 -33.15 -5.10
N GLN A 73 -20.27 -32.24 -4.59
CA GLN A 73 -20.89 -31.21 -5.41
C GLN A 73 -19.79 -30.16 -5.65
N ASP A 74 -19.21 -30.19 -6.85
CA ASP A 74 -18.30 -29.13 -7.32
C ASP A 74 -18.98 -27.77 -7.13
N VAL A 75 -18.28 -26.89 -6.43
CA VAL A 75 -18.71 -25.52 -6.22
C VAL A 75 -18.26 -24.75 -7.45
N ASP A 76 -19.20 -24.44 -8.35
CA ASP A 76 -18.93 -23.63 -9.53
C ASP A 76 -18.39 -22.26 -9.12
N TYR A 77 -17.12 -22.00 -9.45
CA TYR A 77 -16.57 -20.65 -9.44
C TYR A 77 -16.93 -20.00 -10.78
N GLU A 78 -17.81 -19.01 -10.75
CA GLU A 78 -18.02 -18.13 -11.90
C GLU A 78 -16.78 -17.23 -12.07
N ASP A 79 -15.96 -17.55 -13.07
CA ASP A 79 -14.90 -16.68 -13.58
C ASP A 79 -15.55 -15.43 -14.21
N ILE A 80 -15.41 -14.29 -13.53
CA ILE A 80 -15.72 -12.99 -14.10
C ILE A 80 -14.69 -12.64 -15.18
N SER A 81 -15.09 -12.79 -16.45
CA SER A 81 -14.34 -12.35 -17.64
C SER A 81 -14.41 -10.85 -17.87
#